data_AF-X1IIM7-F1
#
_entry.id   AF-X1IIM7-F1
#
_cell.length_a   1.000
_cell.length_b   1.000
_cell.length_c   1.000
_cell.angle_alpha   90.00
_cell.angle_beta   90.00
_cell.angle_gamma   90.00
#
_symmetry.space_group_name_H-M   'P 1'
#
loop_
_entity.id
_entity.type
_entity.pdbx_description
1 polymer ?
#
loop_
_entity_poly.entity_id
_entity_poly.type
_entity_poly.pdbx_seq_one_letter_code
_entity_poly.pdbx_strand_id
1 'polypeptide(L)' 'MTSVIFHSNNKFTEFTYTAERDFEEIIKNNTKLLFGSSTIYIDLKAKIDTASLGGSIPDGLLFDLKNIDSPEF' A
#
# COMPACT_ATOMS: atom_id res chain seq x y z
N MET A 1 -16.15 6.81 16.98
CA MET A 1 -16.80 7.57 15.89
C MET A 1 -16.80 6.68 14.67
N THR A 2 -17.96 6.39 14.09
CA THR A 2 -18.06 5.58 12.87
C THR A 2 -18.04 6.54 11.68
N SER A 3 -16.95 6.56 10.92
CA SER A 3 -16.85 7.35 9.70
C SER A 3 -17.67 6.67 8.61
N VAL A 4 -18.48 7.43 7.87
CA VAL A 4 -19.33 6.91 6.79
C VAL A 4 -18.99 7.67 5.51
N ILE A 5 -18.76 6.95 4.42
CA ILE A 5 -18.45 7.52 3.12
C ILE A 5 -19.70 7.42 2.24
N PHE A 6 -20.11 8.54 1.64
CA PHE A 6 -21.18 8.58 0.64
C PHE A 6 -20.60 9.02 -0.70
N HIS A 7 -20.82 8.23 -1.75
CA HIS A 7 -20.35 8.55 -3.09
C HIS A 7 -21.32 8.03 -4.15
N SER A 8 -21.71 8.89 -5.10
CA SER A 8 -22.61 8.54 -6.23
C SER A 8 -23.89 7.82 -5.79
N ASN A 9 -24.58 8.35 -4.78
CA ASN A 9 -25.79 7.78 -4.18
C ASN A 9 -25.61 6.41 -3.48
N ASN A 10 -24.37 5.95 -3.30
CA ASN A 10 -24.04 4.74 -2.56
C ASN A 10 -23.42 5.08 -1.20
N LYS A 11 -23.80 4.32 -0.18
CA LYS A 11 -23.23 4.40 1.17
C LYS A 11 -22.20 3.28 1.33
N PHE A 12 -20.98 3.65 1.66
CA PHE A 12 -19.89 2.72 1.94
C PHE A 12 -19.67 2.65 3.44
N THR A 13 -19.46 1.43 3.92
CA THR A 13 -19.10 1.14 5.30
C THR A 13 -17.66 0.63 5.34
N GLU A 14 -16.96 0.98 6.41
CA GLU A 14 -15.64 0.40 6.67
C GLU A 14 -15.73 -1.12 6.78
N PHE A 15 -14.76 -1.80 6.19
CA PHE A 15 -14.63 -3.25 6.25
C PHE A 15 -13.33 -3.59 6.96
N THR A 16 -13.40 -4.41 8.00
CA THR A 16 -12.24 -4.86 8.77
C THR A 16 -11.90 -6.29 8.37
N TYR A 17 -10.67 -6.49 7.91
CA TYR A 17 -10.16 -7.82 7.58
C TYR A 17 -9.80 -8.57 8.87
N THR A 18 -10.10 -9.88 8.90
CA THR A 18 -9.75 -10.73 10.04
C THR A 18 -8.31 -11.24 9.94
N ALA A 19 -7.86 -11.55 8.72
CA ALA A 19 -6.49 -11.97 8.46
C ALA A 19 -5.72 -10.89 7.71
N GLU A 20 -4.49 -10.63 8.16
CA GLU A 20 -3.55 -9.72 7.52
C GLU A 20 -3.28 -10.10 6.05
N ARG A 21 -3.21 -11.40 5.77
CA ARG A 21 -3.04 -11.93 4.40
C ARG A 21 -4.12 -11.44 3.45
N ASP A 22 -5.38 -11.46 3.88
CA ASP A 22 -6.51 -11.06 3.04
C ASP A 22 -6.44 -9.56 2.74
N PHE A 23 -5.99 -8.77 3.72
CA PHE A 23 -5.76 -7.35 3.54
C PHE A 23 -4.59 -7.09 2.57
N GLU A 24 -3.43 -7.72 2.78
CA GLU A 24 -2.27 -7.62 1.89
C GLU A 24 -2.62 -7.96 0.44
N GLU A 25 -3.38 -9.03 0.22
CA GLU A 25 -3.75 -9.50 -1.11
C GLU A 25 -4.62 -8.48 -1.85
N ILE A 26 -5.56 -7.83 -1.14
CA ILE A 26 -6.36 -6.74 -1.69
C ILE A 26 -5.49 -5.54 -2.05
N ILE A 27 -4.54 -5.15 -1.19
CA ILE A 27 -3.62 -4.04 -1.49
C ILE A 27 -2.78 -4.37 -2.73
N LYS A 28 -2.17 -5.55 -2.78
CA LYS A 28 -1.33 -6.03 -3.90
C LYS A 28 -2.09 -5.98 -5.22
N ASN A 29 -3.30 -6.55 -5.24
CA ASN A 29 -4.15 -6.61 -6.43
C ASN A 29 -4.65 -5.23 -6.89
N ASN A 30 -4.73 -4.26 -5.97
CA ASN A 30 -5.25 -2.92 -6.26
C ASN A 30 -4.18 -1.82 -6.23
N THR A 31 -2.90 -2.18 -6.23
CA THR A 31 -1.76 -1.24 -6.12
C THR A 31 -1.91 -0.02 -7.03
N LYS A 32 -2.21 -0.24 -8.32
CA LYS A 32 -2.33 0.84 -9.31
C LYS A 32 -3.52 1.76 -9.06
N LEU A 33 -4.61 1.22 -8.50
CA LEU A 33 -5.79 1.99 -8.13
C LEU A 33 -5.52 2.83 -6.87
N LEU A 34 -4.85 2.24 -5.89
CA LEU A 34 -4.58 2.87 -4.59
C LEU A 34 -3.47 3.92 -4.65
N PHE A 35 -2.38 3.62 -5.36
CA PHE A 35 -1.18 4.45 -5.38
C PHE A 35 -0.96 5.16 -6.72
N GLY A 36 -1.70 4.80 -7.77
CA GLY A 36 -1.65 5.43 -9.09
C GLY A 36 -0.76 4.66 -10.09
N SER A 37 -0.87 5.02 -11.37
CA SER A 37 -0.20 4.31 -12.48
C SER A 37 1.33 4.37 -12.42
N SER A 38 1.87 5.51 -11.98
CA SER A 38 3.30 5.80 -11.89
C SER A 38 3.92 5.29 -10.59
N THR A 39 3.54 4.09 -10.15
CA THR A 39 4.09 3.46 -8.95
C THR A 39 4.59 2.06 -9.25
N ILE A 40 5.64 1.65 -8.54
CA ILE A 40 6.16 0.28 -8.56
C ILE A 40 6.02 -0.26 -7.15
N TYR A 41 5.21 -1.30 -6.99
CA TYR A 41 5.12 -2.05 -5.74
C TYR A 41 5.92 -3.34 -5.87
N ILE A 42 6.76 -3.62 -4.88
CA ILE A 42 7.55 -4.83 -4.77
C ILE A 42 7.10 -5.57 -3.52
N ASP A 43 6.50 -6.74 -3.71
CA ASP A 43 6.22 -7.66 -2.61
C ASP A 43 7.54 -8.27 -2.14
N LEU A 44 8.01 -7.84 -0.98
CA LEU A 44 9.20 -8.39 -0.35
C LEU A 44 8.71 -9.21 0.84
N LYS A 45 9.05 -10.49 0.86
CA LYS A 45 9.00 -11.32 2.08
C LYS A 45 10.41 -11.83 2.40
N ALA A 46 11.39 -10.95 2.22
CA ALA A 46 12.81 -11.25 2.38
C ALA A 46 13.48 -10.16 3.22
N LYS A 47 14.39 -10.59 4.09
CA LYS A 47 15.18 -9.69 4.95
C LYS A 47 16.06 -8.80 4.09
N ILE A 48 15.91 -7.49 4.23
CA ILE A 48 16.77 -6.51 3.58
C ILE A 48 17.88 -6.14 4.58
N ASP A 49 19.07 -6.69 4.39
CA ASP A 49 20.26 -6.30 5.15
C ASP A 49 20.93 -5.10 4.48
N THR A 50 20.38 -3.90 4.69
CA THR A 50 21.04 -2.65 4.30
C THR A 50 21.26 -1.75 5.52
N ALA A 51 22.45 -1.15 5.60
CA ALA A 51 22.89 -0.34 6.73
C ALA A 51 22.02 0.90 7.01
N SER A 52 21.26 1.38 6.00
CA SER A 52 20.38 2.54 6.08
C SER A 52 18.94 2.23 6.49
N LEU A 53 18.43 1.02 6.21
CA LEU A 53 17.04 0.64 6.47
C LEU A 53 16.86 -0.25 7.71
N GLY A 54 17.94 -0.44 8.48
CA GLY A 54 17.89 -1.07 9.79
C GLY A 54 17.23 -2.45 9.78
N GLY A 55 17.81 -3.43 9.08
CA GLY A 55 17.52 -4.86 9.21
C GLY A 55 16.07 -5.24 9.50
N SER A 56 15.13 -4.76 8.69
CA SER A 56 13.71 -5.08 8.80
C SER A 56 13.30 -5.99 7.64
N ILE A 57 12.29 -6.83 7.86
CA ILE A 57 11.59 -7.52 6.78
C ILE A 57 10.35 -6.66 6.49
N PRO A 58 10.34 -5.85 5.42
CA PRO A 58 9.15 -5.12 5.03
C PRO A 58 8.15 -6.08 4.38
N ASP A 59 6.85 -5.82 4.51
CA ASP A 59 5.79 -6.58 3.80
C ASP A 59 5.63 -6.16 2.33
N GLY A 60 6.22 -5.01 1.97
CA GLY A 60 6.31 -4.50 0.62
C GLY A 60 7.06 -3.17 0.56
N LEU A 61 7.64 -2.86 -0.61
CA LEU A 61 8.19 -1.55 -0.93
C LEU A 61 7.36 -0.88 -2.02
N LEU A 62 7.02 0.38 -1.83
CA LEU A 62 6.34 1.20 -2.81
C LEU A 62 7.28 2.31 -3.28
N PHE A 63 7.59 2.33 -4.57
CA PHE A 63 8.26 3.46 -5.22
C PHE A 63 7.19 4.33 -5.89
N ASP A 64 7.02 5.56 -5.42
CA ASP A 64 6.21 6.56 -6.12
C ASP A 64 7.09 7.33 -7.12
N LEU A 65 6.80 7.15 -8.41
CA LEU A 65 7.54 7.76 -9.52
C LEU A 65 6.81 8.99 -10.08
N LYS A 66 5.76 9.49 -9.40
CA LYS A 66 5.05 10.70 -9.86
C LYS A 66 5.94 11.94 -9.84
N ASN A 67 6.89 12.00 -8.91
CA ASN A 67 7.81 13.12 -8.80
C ASN A 67 9.21 12.71 -9.27
N ILE A 68 9.46 12.90 -10.57
CA ILE A 68 10.78 12.64 -11.18
C ILE A 68 11.84 13.62 -10.64
N ASP A 69 11.42 14.83 -10.27
CA ASP A 69 12.34 15.91 -9.89
C ASP A 69 12.73 15.88 -8.39
N SER A 70 11.96 15.18 -7.55
CA SER A 70 12.25 15.00 -6.12
C SER A 70 11.57 13.76 -5.54
N PRO A 71 12.16 12.55 -5.68
CA PRO A 71 11.63 11.35 -5.06
C PRO A 71 11.78 11.38 -3.54
N GLU A 72 10.70 11.16 -2.78
CA GLU A 72 10.70 10.96 -1.33
C GLU A 72 10.66 9.45 -1.02
N PHE A 73 11.41 9.00 0.00
CA PHE A 73 11.59 7.60 0.41
C PHE A 73 10.84 7.27 1.70
#